data_AF-A0A9D5ZM62-F1
#
_entry.id   AF-A0A9D5ZM62-F1
#
_cell.length_a   1.000
_cell.length_b   1.000
_cell.length_c   1.000
_cell.angle_alpha   90.00
_cell.angle_beta   90.00
_cell.angle_gamma   90.00
#
_symmetry.space_group_name_H-M   'P 1'
#
loop_
_entity.id
_entity.type
_entity.pdbx_description
1 polymer ?
#
loop_
_entity_poly.entity_id
_entity_poly.type
_entity_poly.pdbx_seq_one_letter_code
_entity_poly.pdbx_strand_id
1 'polypeptide(L)'
;MSSSFMDKYLTVRMVTERFGLSRYSIYELIRSNPTFPYINIGPKKNYRIHSEELEVWLSKRTRYRSSSKLTIPSVEEVVSKGSVNHPRANRWR
;
A
#
# COMPACT_ATOMS: atom_id res chain seq x y z
N MET A 1 15.63 -14.15 -27.07
CA MET A 1 16.38 -13.88 -25.83
C MET A 1 15.71 -14.61 -24.68
N SER A 2 16.30 -15.71 -24.25
CA SER A 2 15.70 -16.64 -23.28
C SER A 2 16.17 -16.28 -21.87
N SER A 3 15.45 -15.41 -21.17
CA SER A 3 15.73 -15.03 -19.77
C SER A 3 14.53 -15.32 -18.85
N SER A 4 13.91 -16.50 -18.99
CA SER A 4 12.58 -16.72 -18.39
C SER A 4 12.57 -17.42 -17.03
N PHE A 5 13.69 -18.00 -16.55
CA PHE A 5 13.69 -18.74 -15.28
C PHE A 5 14.39 -18.01 -14.12
N MET A 6 15.41 -17.19 -14.40
CA MET A 6 16.15 -16.46 -13.36
C MET A 6 15.42 -15.19 -12.87
N ASP A 7 14.55 -14.59 -13.68
CA ASP A 7 13.73 -13.44 -13.27
C ASP A 7 12.52 -13.82 -12.40
N LYS A 8 12.15 -15.11 -12.34
CA LYS A 8 10.93 -15.52 -11.64
C LYS A 8 11.07 -15.44 -10.12
N TYR A 9 12.27 -15.72 -9.59
CA TYR A 9 12.53 -15.81 -8.15
C TYR A 9 13.76 -15.01 -7.71
N LEU A 10 13.51 -13.89 -7.03
CA LEU A 10 14.53 -12.98 -6.56
C LEU A 10 15.03 -13.34 -5.16
N THR A 11 16.30 -13.06 -4.89
CA THR A 11 16.81 -13.05 -3.51
C THR A 11 16.33 -11.82 -2.77
N VAL A 12 16.36 -11.85 -1.44
CA VAL A 12 16.08 -10.67 -0.60
C VAL A 12 16.94 -9.47 -1.03
N ARG A 13 18.22 -9.69 -1.36
CA ARG A 13 19.12 -8.62 -1.82
C ARG A 13 18.68 -8.03 -3.17
N MET A 14 18.32 -8.86 -4.14
CA MET A 14 17.82 -8.37 -5.43
C MET A 14 16.51 -7.59 -5.27
N VAL A 15 15.64 -8.01 -4.36
CA VAL A 15 14.41 -7.26 -4.06
C VAL A 15 14.72 -5.90 -3.44
N THR A 16 15.74 -5.81 -2.57
CA THR A 16 16.16 -4.51 -2.03
C THR A 16 16.71 -3.58 -3.10
N GLU A 17 17.48 -4.11 -4.05
CA GLU A 17 18.08 -3.34 -5.13
C GLU A 17 17.03 -2.90 -6.16
N ARG A 18 16.09 -3.79 -6.53
CA ARG A 18 15.09 -3.53 -7.58
C ARG A 18 13.88 -2.73 -7.09
N PHE A 19 13.42 -2.95 -5.86
CA PHE A 19 12.17 -2.37 -5.34
C PHE A 19 12.37 -1.37 -4.20
N GLY A 20 13.62 -1.14 -3.76
CA GLY A 20 13.92 -0.19 -2.68
C GLY A 20 13.39 -0.59 -1.31
N LEU A 21 12.97 -1.85 -1.14
CA LEU A 21 12.51 -2.37 0.15
C LEU A 21 13.71 -2.65 1.05
N SER A 22 13.62 -2.30 2.33
CA SER A 22 14.70 -2.66 3.26
C SER A 22 14.70 -4.16 3.55
N ARG A 23 15.88 -4.74 3.80
CA ARG A 23 15.99 -6.16 4.20
C ARG A 23 15.15 -6.45 5.43
N TYR A 24 15.17 -5.55 6.42
CA TYR A 24 14.38 -5.64 7.64
C TYR A 24 12.88 -5.75 7.31
N SER A 25 12.37 -4.83 6.49
CA SER A 25 10.96 -4.83 6.06
C SER A 25 10.59 -6.12 5.35
N ILE A 26 11.45 -6.66 4.49
CA ILE A 26 11.18 -7.92 3.79
C ILE A 26 11.06 -9.08 4.80
N TYR A 27 11.99 -9.20 5.75
CA TYR A 27 11.91 -10.26 6.76
C TYR A 27 10.70 -10.10 7.69
N GLU A 28 10.33 -8.87 8.03
CA GLU A 28 9.10 -8.60 8.77
C GLU A 28 7.87 -9.02 7.97
N LEU A 29 7.81 -8.74 6.67
CA LEU A 29 6.72 -9.18 5.79
C LEU A 29 6.64 -10.69 5.71
N ILE A 30 7.77 -11.38 5.54
CA ILE A 30 7.83 -12.85 5.55
C ILE A 30 7.30 -13.41 6.88
N ARG A 31 7.62 -12.76 8.01
CA ARG A 31 7.22 -13.21 9.35
C ARG A 31 5.74 -12.93 9.66
N SER A 32 5.21 -11.80 9.22
CA SER A 32 3.93 -11.26 9.69
C SER A 32 2.81 -11.32 8.66
N ASN A 33 3.14 -11.41 7.37
CA ASN A 33 2.16 -11.35 6.28
C ASN A 33 2.14 -12.68 5.53
N PRO A 34 1.15 -13.56 5.77
CA PRO A 34 1.06 -14.87 5.10
C PRO A 34 0.81 -14.75 3.60
N THR A 35 0.31 -13.60 3.13
CA THR A 35 0.06 -13.32 1.71
C THR A 35 1.29 -12.81 0.96
N PHE A 36 2.42 -12.62 1.64
CA PHE A 36 3.64 -12.14 0.99
C PHE A 36 4.18 -13.25 0.06
N PRO A 37 4.49 -12.96 -1.22
CA PRO A 37 4.80 -13.98 -2.22
C PRO A 37 6.25 -14.48 -2.10
N TYR A 38 6.50 -15.34 -1.11
CA TYR A 38 7.80 -15.95 -0.87
C TYR A 38 7.73 -17.48 -0.83
N ILE A 39 8.86 -18.11 -1.11
CA ILE A 39 9.09 -19.54 -0.89
C ILE A 39 10.34 -19.72 -0.03
N ASN A 40 10.33 -20.71 0.86
CA ASN A 40 11.51 -21.10 1.62
C ASN A 40 12.16 -22.30 0.94
N ILE A 41 13.41 -22.15 0.47
CA ILE A 41 14.12 -23.19 -0.31
C ILE A 41 15.09 -24.00 0.57
N GLY A 42 14.86 -24.07 1.89
CA GLY A 42 15.65 -24.98 2.70
C GLY A 42 15.48 -24.85 4.21
N PRO A 43 16.31 -25.60 4.96
CA PRO A 43 16.28 -25.61 6.42
C PRO A 43 16.85 -24.31 7.04
N LYS A 44 17.66 -23.57 6.28
CA LYS A 44 18.12 -22.22 6.65
C LYS A 44 17.18 -21.19 6.03
N LYS A 45 17.07 -19.99 6.62
CA LYS A 45 16.27 -18.83 6.18
C LYS A 45 16.62 -18.33 4.78
N ASN A 46 16.49 -19.19 3.77
CA ASN A 46 16.85 -18.99 2.38
C ASN A 46 15.55 -18.77 1.59
N TYR A 47 15.06 -17.54 1.70
CA TYR A 47 13.82 -17.13 1.06
C TYR A 47 14.09 -16.67 -0.37
N ARG A 48 13.23 -17.10 -1.29
CA ARG A 48 13.10 -16.51 -2.61
C ARG A 48 11.73 -15.86 -2.76
N ILE A 49 11.71 -14.74 -3.47
CA ILE A 49 10.52 -13.89 -3.61
C ILE A 49 10.10 -13.93 -5.07
N HIS A 50 8.83 -14.23 -5.33
CA HIS A 50 8.34 -14.33 -6.70
C HIS A 50 8.19 -12.91 -7.28
N SER A 51 8.91 -12.58 -8.35
CA SER A 51 9.00 -11.19 -8.86
C SER A 51 7.64 -10.66 -9.32
N GLU A 52 6.95 -11.39 -10.18
CA GLU A 52 5.65 -10.94 -10.73
C GLU A 52 4.58 -10.81 -9.65
N GLU A 53 4.45 -11.80 -8.76
CA GLU A 53 3.51 -11.74 -7.65
C GLU A 53 3.85 -10.61 -6.67
N LEU A 54 5.14 -10.31 -6.46
CA LEU A 54 5.56 -9.18 -5.63
C LEU A 54 5.07 -7.85 -6.22
N GLU A 55 5.21 -7.65 -7.52
CA GLU A 55 4.72 -6.44 -8.21
C GLU A 55 3.20 -6.28 -8.08
N VAL A 56 2.46 -7.37 -8.29
CA VAL A 56 1.00 -7.39 -8.11
C VAL A 56 0.63 -7.10 -6.66
N TRP A 57 1.34 -7.71 -5.70
CA TRP A 57 1.10 -7.53 -4.27
C TRP A 57 1.38 -6.09 -3.82
N LEU A 58 2.48 -5.49 -4.27
CA LEU A 58 2.82 -4.08 -4.03
C LEU A 58 1.76 -3.15 -4.63
N SER A 59 1.31 -3.44 -5.85
CA SER A 59 0.27 -2.66 -6.53
C SER A 59 -1.06 -2.66 -5.78
N LYS A 60 -1.48 -3.83 -5.25
CA LYS A 60 -2.69 -3.96 -4.42
C LYS A 60 -2.60 -3.14 -3.14
N ARG A 61 -1.44 -3.16 -2.45
CA ARG A 61 -1.20 -2.39 -1.23
C ARG A 61 -1.21 -0.88 -1.47
N THR A 62 -0.60 -0.42 -2.56
CA THR A 62 -0.58 1.00 -2.93
C THR A 62 -1.97 1.50 -3.30
N ARG A 63 -2.78 0.70 -4.03
CA ARG A 63 -4.17 1.06 -4.35
C ARG A 63 -5.03 1.18 -3.10
N TYR A 64 -4.89 0.27 -2.13
CA TYR A 64 -5.61 0.37 -0.85
C TYR A 64 -5.27 1.65 -0.08
N ARG A 65 -3.99 2.06 -0.10
CA ARG A 65 -3.54 3.32 0.53
C ARG A 65 -3.99 4.58 -0.21
N SER A 66 -4.16 4.50 -1.52
CA SER A 66 -4.66 5.60 -2.35
C SER A 66 -6.19 5.73 -2.31
N SER A 67 -6.94 4.64 -2.21
CA SER A 67 -8.39 4.67 -2.04
C SER A 67 -8.83 5.14 -0.66
N SER A 68 -7.93 5.10 0.34
CA SER A 68 -8.14 5.72 1.65
C SER A 68 -7.73 7.19 1.71
N LYS A 69 -7.41 7.84 0.58
CA LYS A 69 -7.41 9.31 0.52
C LYS A 69 -8.86 9.78 0.59
N LEU A 70 -9.34 9.86 1.84
CA LEU A 70 -10.38 10.79 2.24
C LEU A 70 -10.16 12.10 1.48
N THR A 71 -11.16 12.49 0.69
CA THR A 71 -11.29 13.85 0.19
C THR A 71 -11.35 14.75 1.41
N ILE A 72 -10.24 15.38 1.76
CA ILE A 72 -10.26 16.49 2.70
C ILE A 72 -10.99 17.60 1.93
N PRO A 73 -12.22 17.99 2.32
CA PRO A 73 -12.94 19.04 1.62
C PRO A 73 -12.10 20.32 1.67
N SER A 74 -12.09 21.06 0.56
CA SER A 74 -11.40 22.35 0.50
C SER A 74 -12.01 23.30 1.54
N VAL A 75 -11.20 24.20 2.10
CA VAL A 75 -11.66 25.24 3.04
C VAL A 75 -12.85 26.02 2.47
N GLU A 76 -12.92 26.18 1.15
CA GLU A 76 -14.01 26.86 0.45
C GLU A 76 -15.36 26.13 0.54
N GLU A 77 -15.35 24.80 0.57
CA GLU A 77 -16.56 23.98 0.75
C GLU A 77 -17.08 24.04 2.20
N VAL A 78 -16.18 24.19 3.17
CA VAL A 78 -16.54 24.35 4.59
C VAL A 78 -17.18 25.71 4.86
N VAL A 79 -16.66 26.78 4.23
CA VAL A 79 -17.17 28.15 4.42
C VAL A 79 -18.56 28.34 3.79
N SER A 80 -18.87 27.65 2.70
CA SER A 80 -20.17 27.80 2.01
C SER A 80 -21.37 27.20 2.75
N LYS A 81 -21.15 26.30 3.73
CA LYS A 81 -22.24 25.72 4.55
C LYS A 81 -22.55 26.52 5.82
N GLY A 82 -21.82 27.60 6.10
CA GLY A 82 -22.00 28.45 7.28
C GLY A 82 -23.04 29.58 7.13
N SER A 83 -23.60 29.81 5.94
CA SER A 83 -24.54 30.91 5.71
C SER A 83 -25.97 30.42 5.50
N VAL A 84 -26.64 30.07 6.60
CA VAL A 84 -28.10 30.10 6.65
C VAL A 84 -28.49 31.19 7.64
N ASN A 85 -28.58 32.42 7.12
CA ASN A 85 -29.36 33.50 7.73
C ASN A 85 -30.82 33.00 7.84
N HIS A 86 -31.27 32.67 9.04
CA HIS A 86 -32.70 32.68 9.35
C HIS A 86 -33.01 33.98 10.11
N PRO A 87 -33.79 34.91 9.55
CA PRO A 87 -34.38 35.97 10.36
C PRO A 87 -35.31 35.32 11.38
N ARG A 88 -34.93 35.40 12.66
CA ARG A 88 -35.77 34.96 13.77
C ARG A 88 -36.97 35.91 13.84
N ALA A 89 -38.04 35.53 13.15
CA ALA A 89 -39.30 36.25 13.17
C ALA A 89 -39.86 36.30 14.60
N ASN A 90 -40.16 37.50 15.04
CA ASN A 90 -40.77 37.82 16.33
C ASN A 90 -42.08 37.05 16.52
N ARG A 91 -42.24 36.40 17.67
CA ARG A 91 -43.55 35.93 18.15
C ARG A 91 -43.66 36.18 19.65
N TRP A 92 -44.15 37.38 20.00
CA TRP A 92 -44.82 37.64 21.26
C TRP A 92 -46.23 38.10 20.94
N ARG A 93 -47.20 37.25 21.25
CA ARG A 93 -48.60 37.59 21.51
C ARG A 93 -49.17 36.57 22.46
#